data_AF-A0A2D5VF27-F1
#
_entry.id   AF-A0A2D5VF27-F1
#
_cell.length_a   1.000
_cell.length_b   1.000
_cell.length_c   1.000
_cell.angle_alpha   90.00
_cell.angle_beta   90.00
_cell.angle_gamma   90.00
#
_symmetry.space_group_name_H-M   'P 1'
#
loop_
_entity.id
_entity.type
_entity.pdbx_description
1 polymer ?
#
loop_
_entity_poly.entity_id
_entity_poly.type
_entity_poly.pdbx_seq_one_letter_code
_entity_poly.pdbx_strand_id
1 'polypeptide(L)'
;MNKEILRLAIPNIISNISVPMLTLVDVALMGHLASAQDLGAIAVGGTVFNVLYWGFGFLRMSTTGMTAQATGADDRSESIAMLEMALQVALVSGIALIVVQPILSMVGFGLMQASDEVEHLARQYFRIRILAAPATLMLHAFHGWFLGMQNARTPMILVILINLCNIVLNLILVAGLQMKVEGVALVSGIALIVVQPILSMVGFGL
;
A
#
# COMPACT_ATOMS: atom_id res chain seq x y z
N MET A 1 -24.55 14.97 17.74
CA MET A 1 -23.49 14.23 17.03
C MET A 1 -22.29 14.08 17.98
N ASN A 2 -21.82 12.85 18.23
CA ASN A 2 -20.81 12.58 19.25
C ASN A 2 -19.41 12.99 18.74
N LYS A 3 -18.73 13.89 19.46
CA LYS A 3 -17.39 14.40 19.09
C LYS A 3 -16.34 13.30 19.03
N GLU A 4 -16.46 12.25 19.84
CA GLU A 4 -15.53 11.12 19.84
C GLU A 4 -15.65 10.27 18.58
N ILE A 5 -16.89 10.03 18.12
CA ILE A 5 -17.13 9.33 16.86
C ILE A 5 -16.52 10.11 15.69
N LEU A 6 -16.71 11.44 15.67
CA LEU A 6 -16.14 12.29 14.61
C LEU A 6 -14.60 12.33 14.62
N ARG A 7 -13.98 12.24 15.81
CA ARG A 7 -12.52 12.21 15.97
C ARG A 7 -11.89 11.00 15.25
N LEU A 8 -12.62 9.89 15.14
CA LEU A 8 -12.20 8.70 14.42
C LEU A 8 -12.74 8.67 12.98
N ALA A 9 -13.99 9.06 12.78
CA ALA A 9 -14.66 8.95 11.49
C ALA A 9 -14.07 9.89 10.43
N ILE A 10 -13.83 11.16 10.78
CA ILE A 10 -13.34 12.15 9.80
C ILE A 10 -11.97 11.75 9.23
N PRO A 11 -10.95 11.42 10.06
CA PRO A 11 -9.66 10.98 9.52
C PRO A 11 -9.75 9.69 8.70
N ASN A 12 -10.58 8.74 9.12
CA ASN A 12 -10.80 7.51 8.37
C ASN A 12 -11.45 7.78 7.01
N ILE A 13 -12.46 8.65 6.93
CA ILE A 13 -13.11 9.04 5.67
C ILE A 13 -12.08 9.67 4.73
N ILE A 14 -11.27 10.62 5.22
CA ILE A 14 -10.22 11.27 4.43
C ILE A 14 -9.22 10.22 3.92
N SER A 15 -8.78 9.30 4.79
CA SER A 15 -7.82 8.24 4.42
C SER A 15 -8.38 7.36 3.30
N ASN A 16 -9.65 6.94 3.41
CA ASN A 16 -10.28 6.04 2.44
C ASN A 16 -10.57 6.73 1.10
N ILE A 17 -10.90 8.02 1.09
CA ILE A 17 -11.10 8.79 -0.15
C ILE A 17 -9.75 9.14 -0.82
N SER A 18 -8.67 9.28 -0.04
CA SER A 18 -7.36 9.65 -0.58
C SER A 18 -6.81 8.62 -1.58
N VAL A 19 -7.11 7.33 -1.38
CA VAL A 19 -6.65 6.24 -2.27
C VAL A 19 -7.24 6.36 -3.69
N PRO A 20 -8.57 6.40 -3.89
CA PRO A 20 -9.14 6.57 -5.23
C PRO A 20 -8.78 7.94 -5.85
N MET A 21 -8.58 8.99 -5.04
CA MET A 21 -8.07 10.27 -5.55
C MET A 21 -6.68 10.14 -6.16
N LEU A 22 -5.77 9.41 -5.50
CA LEU A 22 -4.44 9.15 -6.06
C LEU A 22 -4.56 8.39 -7.39
N THR A 23 -5.40 7.36 -7.45
CA THR A 23 -5.63 6.60 -8.70
C THR A 23 -6.12 7.51 -9.83
N LEU A 24 -7.01 8.47 -9.56
CA LEU A 24 -7.46 9.44 -10.57
C LEU A 24 -6.31 10.32 -11.07
N VAL A 25 -5.42 10.77 -10.18
CA VAL A 25 -4.24 11.56 -10.56
C VAL A 25 -3.28 10.73 -11.41
N ASP A 26 -3.03 9.47 -11.05
CA ASP A 26 -2.16 8.57 -11.81
C ASP A 26 -2.73 8.31 -13.21
N VAL A 27 -4.05 8.05 -13.32
CA VAL A 27 -4.72 7.88 -14.62
C VAL A 27 -4.67 9.15 -15.45
N ALA A 28 -4.89 10.32 -14.87
CA ALA A 28 -4.82 11.59 -15.58
C ALA A 28 -3.40 11.86 -16.10
N LEU A 29 -2.37 11.63 -15.27
CA LEU A 29 -0.98 11.83 -15.66
C LEU A 29 -0.56 10.84 -16.75
N MET A 30 -0.83 9.55 -16.56
CA MET A 30 -0.48 8.51 -17.53
C MET A 30 -1.29 8.62 -18.82
N GLY A 31 -2.54 9.11 -18.77
CA GLY A 31 -3.37 9.36 -19.95
C GLY A 31 -2.77 10.35 -20.94
N HIS A 32 -1.92 11.27 -20.48
CA HIS A 32 -1.21 12.23 -21.33
C HIS A 32 0.19 11.77 -21.76
N LEU A 33 0.81 10.84 -21.04
CA LEU A 33 2.23 10.50 -21.19
C LEU A 33 2.49 9.08 -21.70
N ALA A 34 1.52 8.17 -21.55
CA ALA A 34 1.70 6.74 -21.76
C ALA A 34 0.90 6.23 -22.96
N SER A 35 1.38 5.16 -23.59
CA SER A 35 0.63 4.51 -24.67
C SER A 35 -0.58 3.75 -24.11
N ALA A 36 -1.53 3.40 -24.99
CA ALA A 36 -2.67 2.57 -24.62
C ALA A 36 -2.23 1.21 -24.04
N GLN A 37 -1.11 0.68 -24.54
CA GLN A 37 -0.50 -0.55 -24.06
C GLN A 37 0.07 -0.39 -22.64
N ASP A 38 0.77 0.71 -22.36
CA ASP A 38 1.32 1.00 -21.03
C ASP A 38 0.19 1.12 -19.98
N LEU A 39 -0.90 1.82 -20.32
CA LEU A 39 -2.09 1.94 -19.47
C LEU A 39 -2.76 0.59 -19.23
N GLY A 40 -2.93 -0.21 -20.30
CA GLY A 40 -3.45 -1.57 -20.20
C GLY A 40 -2.60 -2.45 -19.28
N ALA A 41 -1.28 -2.35 -19.40
CA ALA A 41 -0.34 -3.12 -18.59
C ALA A 41 -0.41 -2.77 -17.10
N ILE A 42 -0.50 -1.47 -16.78
CA ILE A 42 -0.66 -0.98 -15.41
C ILE A 42 -2.02 -1.43 -14.83
N ALA A 43 -3.09 -1.40 -15.62
CA ALA A 43 -4.42 -1.83 -15.18
C ALA A 43 -4.47 -3.34 -14.88
N VAL A 44 -3.95 -4.17 -15.80
CA VAL A 44 -3.89 -5.64 -15.64
C VAL A 44 -2.98 -6.00 -14.46
N GLY A 45 -1.77 -5.46 -14.42
CA GLY A 45 -0.81 -5.69 -13.33
C GLY A 45 -1.35 -5.21 -11.97
N GLY A 46 -1.99 -4.03 -11.94
CA GLY A 46 -2.63 -3.47 -10.76
C GLY A 46 -3.77 -4.34 -10.23
N THR A 47 -4.53 -4.98 -11.12
CA THR A 47 -5.60 -5.91 -10.73
C THR A 47 -5.04 -7.14 -10.00
N VAL A 48 -3.92 -7.69 -10.48
CA VAL A 48 -3.23 -8.79 -9.80
C VAL A 48 -2.82 -8.38 -8.38
N PHE A 49 -2.24 -7.18 -8.21
CA PHE A 49 -1.89 -6.67 -6.87
C PHE A 49 -3.11 -6.41 -6.00
N ASN A 50 -4.21 -5.92 -6.55
CA ASN A 50 -5.44 -5.68 -5.81
C ASN A 50 -5.95 -6.99 -5.17
N VAL A 51 -6.00 -8.08 -5.96
CA VAL A 51 -6.40 -9.40 -5.45
C VAL A 51 -5.40 -9.91 -4.39
N LEU A 52 -4.10 -9.84 -4.69
CA LEU A 52 -3.05 -10.30 -3.78
C LEU A 52 -3.11 -9.58 -2.43
N TYR A 53 -3.06 -8.26 -2.42
CA TYR A 53 -3.00 -7.47 -1.19
C TYR A 53 -4.34 -7.45 -0.44
N TRP A 54 -5.48 -7.55 -1.14
CA TRP A 54 -6.76 -7.74 -0.48
C TRP A 54 -6.80 -9.04 0.34
N GLY A 55 -6.17 -10.11 -0.16
CA GLY A 55 -6.00 -11.36 0.59
C GLY A 55 -5.24 -11.20 1.91
N PHE A 56 -4.36 -10.20 2.02
CA PHE A 56 -3.64 -9.86 3.26
C PHE A 56 -4.36 -8.80 4.11
N GLY A 57 -5.59 -8.42 3.77
CA GLY A 57 -6.39 -7.48 4.55
C GLY A 57 -6.63 -7.96 5.99
N PHE A 58 -6.51 -9.27 6.25
CA PHE A 58 -6.60 -9.84 7.59
C PHE A 58 -5.57 -9.23 8.54
N LEU A 59 -4.36 -8.92 8.06
CA LEU A 59 -3.28 -8.39 8.89
C LEU A 59 -3.68 -7.07 9.54
N ARG A 60 -4.41 -6.21 8.81
CA ARG A 60 -4.96 -4.98 9.36
C ARG A 60 -6.06 -5.27 10.37
N MET A 61 -7.02 -6.13 10.02
CA MET A 61 -8.22 -6.36 10.84
C MET A 61 -7.90 -7.10 12.15
N SER A 62 -7.04 -8.13 12.11
CA SER A 62 -6.62 -8.86 13.30
C SER A 62 -5.80 -7.99 14.24
N THR A 63 -4.84 -7.23 13.71
CA THR A 63 -4.01 -6.31 14.51
C THR A 63 -4.88 -5.24 15.16
N THR A 64 -5.89 -4.70 14.45
CA THR A 64 -6.85 -3.73 15.03
C THR A 64 -7.56 -4.31 16.25
N GLY A 65 -8.14 -5.51 16.13
CA GLY A 65 -8.92 -6.13 17.20
C GLY A 65 -8.09 -6.51 18.42
N MET A 66 -6.89 -7.06 18.22
CA MET A 66 -5.99 -7.41 19.32
C MET A 66 -5.41 -6.18 20.01
N THR A 67 -5.00 -5.17 19.24
CA THR A 67 -4.48 -3.90 19.79
C THR A 67 -5.56 -3.14 20.56
N ALA A 68 -6.82 -3.15 20.08
CA ALA A 68 -7.92 -2.52 20.78
C ALA A 68 -8.21 -3.17 22.15
N GLN A 69 -8.06 -4.49 22.26
CA GLN A 69 -8.19 -5.21 23.52
C GLN A 69 -7.08 -4.81 24.50
N ALA A 70 -5.82 -4.85 24.07
CA ALA A 70 -4.68 -4.42 24.88
C ALA A 70 -4.78 -2.96 25.31
N THR A 71 -5.16 -2.07 24.38
CA THR A 71 -5.38 -0.64 24.67
C THR A 71 -6.52 -0.44 25.66
N GLY A 72 -7.62 -1.19 25.53
CA GLY A 72 -8.73 -1.14 26.47
C GLY A 72 -8.39 -1.67 27.87
N ALA A 73 -7.40 -2.55 27.97
CA ALA A 73 -6.84 -3.07 29.22
C ALA A 73 -5.73 -2.17 29.81
N ASP A 74 -5.38 -1.06 29.13
CA ASP A 74 -4.25 -0.18 29.46
C ASP A 74 -2.89 -0.91 29.45
N ASP A 75 -2.78 -2.03 28.72
CA ASP A 75 -1.55 -2.80 28.56
C ASP A 75 -0.79 -2.34 27.31
N ARG A 76 0.04 -1.32 27.51
CA ARG A 76 0.91 -0.79 26.46
C ARG A 76 1.95 -1.80 25.99
N SER A 77 2.43 -2.67 26.87
CA SER A 77 3.44 -3.67 26.52
C SER A 77 2.85 -4.70 25.56
N GLU A 78 1.65 -5.19 25.84
CA GLU A 78 0.92 -6.10 24.97
C GLU A 78 0.57 -5.44 23.63
N SER A 79 0.14 -4.17 23.65
CA SER A 79 -0.12 -3.40 22.42
C SER A 79 1.11 -3.34 21.50
N ILE A 80 2.31 -3.08 22.05
CA ILE A 80 3.56 -3.06 21.28
C ILE A 80 3.91 -4.47 20.79
N ALA A 81 3.77 -5.50 21.63
CA ALA A 81 4.02 -6.88 21.23
C ALA A 81 3.10 -7.33 20.07
N MET A 82 1.85 -6.87 20.04
CA MET A 82 0.93 -7.12 18.92
C MET A 82 1.42 -6.47 17.62
N LEU A 83 1.96 -5.25 17.68
CA LEU A 83 2.56 -4.60 16.52
C LEU A 83 3.79 -5.38 16.04
N GLU A 84 4.71 -5.75 16.93
CA GLU A 84 5.92 -6.49 16.59
C GLU A 84 5.60 -7.81 15.89
N MET A 85 4.65 -8.57 16.44
CA MET A 85 4.18 -9.81 15.82
C MET A 85 3.58 -9.54 14.43
N ALA A 86 2.71 -8.52 14.30
CA ALA A 86 2.12 -8.17 13.02
C ALA A 86 3.16 -7.75 11.98
N LEU A 87 4.18 -6.99 12.38
CA LEU A 87 5.28 -6.58 11.50
C LEU A 87 6.14 -7.77 11.05
N GLN A 88 6.42 -8.73 11.94
CA GLN A 88 7.12 -9.96 11.58
C GLN A 88 6.32 -10.79 10.56
N VAL A 89 5.01 -10.97 10.79
CA VAL A 89 4.13 -11.66 9.84
C VAL A 89 4.09 -10.92 8.50
N ALA A 90 4.01 -9.60 8.51
CA ALA A 90 4.04 -8.78 7.28
C ALA A 90 5.35 -8.97 6.51
N LEU A 91 6.48 -8.93 7.20
CA LEU A 91 7.80 -9.06 6.59
C LEU A 91 7.99 -10.46 5.98
N VAL A 92 7.69 -11.51 6.74
CA VAL A 92 7.79 -12.90 6.25
C VAL A 92 6.86 -13.13 5.06
N SER A 93 5.60 -12.66 5.15
CA SER A 93 4.64 -12.78 4.06
C SER A 93 5.08 -12.01 2.82
N GLY A 94 5.60 -10.79 2.98
CA GLY A 94 6.09 -9.96 1.89
C GLY A 94 7.30 -10.58 1.19
N ILE A 95 8.25 -11.13 1.96
CA ILE A 95 9.39 -11.87 1.40
C ILE A 95 8.91 -13.14 0.69
N ALA A 96 7.95 -13.87 1.27
CA ALA A 96 7.37 -15.05 0.63
C ALA A 96 6.73 -14.70 -0.72
N LEU A 97 5.98 -13.60 -0.81
CA LEU A 97 5.41 -13.10 -2.07
C LEU A 97 6.48 -12.80 -3.12
N ILE A 98 7.62 -12.24 -2.73
CA ILE A 98 8.76 -12.01 -3.63
C ILE A 98 9.34 -13.35 -4.12
N VAL A 99 9.48 -14.34 -3.23
CA VAL A 99 10.02 -15.66 -3.59
C VAL A 99 9.08 -16.41 -4.54
N VAL A 100 7.77 -16.40 -4.27
CA VAL A 100 6.77 -17.09 -5.11
C VAL A 100 6.33 -16.27 -6.34
N GLN A 101 6.91 -15.10 -6.55
CA GLN A 101 6.59 -14.16 -7.63
C GLN A 101 6.45 -14.81 -9.02
N PRO A 102 7.32 -15.76 -9.45
CA PRO A 102 7.18 -16.34 -10.79
C PRO A 102 5.88 -17.13 -10.95
N ILE A 103 5.46 -17.86 -9.91
CA ILE A 103 4.23 -18.63 -9.88
C ILE A 103 3.03 -17.67 -9.89
N LEU A 104 3.07 -16.63 -9.06
CA LEU A 104 2.02 -15.61 -9.00
C LEU A 104 1.86 -14.89 -10.35
N SER A 105 2.97 -14.59 -11.03
CA SER A 105 2.94 -13.99 -12.36
C SER A 105 2.32 -14.94 -13.39
N MET A 106 2.70 -16.21 -13.40
CA MET A 106 2.14 -17.21 -14.31
C MET A 106 0.62 -17.36 -14.12
N VAL A 107 0.17 -17.55 -12.87
CA VAL A 107 -1.26 -17.74 -12.56
C VAL A 107 -2.04 -16.44 -12.78
N GLY A 108 -1.54 -15.31 -12.29
CA GLY A 108 -2.24 -14.04 -12.34
C GLY A 108 -2.48 -13.55 -13.77
N PHE A 109 -1.47 -13.65 -14.64
CA PHE A 109 -1.61 -13.21 -16.04
C PHE A 109 -2.25 -14.28 -16.94
N GLY A 110 -2.09 -15.57 -16.65
CA GLY A 110 -2.75 -16.65 -17.41
C GLY A 110 -4.29 -16.59 -17.38
N LEU A 111 -4.87 -15.89 -16.40
CA LEU A 111 -6.32 -15.69 -16.27
C LEU A 111 -6.83 -14.41 -16.96
N MET A 112 -5.94 -13.48 -17.33
CA MET A 112 -6.32 -12.12 -17.76
C MET A 112 -6.64 -12.00 -19.26
N GLN A 113 -6.23 -12.96 -20.09
CA GLN A 113 -6.43 -12.96 -21.55
C GLN A 113 -6.06 -11.62 -22.23
N ALA A 114 -4.99 -10.97 -21.77
CA ALA A 114 -4.48 -9.75 -22.39
C ALA A 114 -3.75 -10.04 -23.71
N SER A 115 -3.53 -9.02 -24.53
CA SER A 115 -2.64 -9.17 -25.69
C SER A 115 -1.19 -9.42 -25.26
N ASP A 116 -0.41 -10.10 -26.10
CA ASP A 116 0.98 -10.45 -25.80
C ASP A 116 1.83 -9.23 -25.38
N GLU A 117 1.62 -8.08 -26.04
CA GLU A 117 2.33 -6.83 -25.75
C GLU A 117 1.96 -6.26 -24.37
N VAL A 118 0.66 -6.25 -24.03
CA VAL A 118 0.19 -5.77 -22.72
C VAL A 118 0.63 -6.71 -21.61
N GLU A 119 0.58 -8.02 -21.84
CA GLU A 119 1.02 -9.00 -20.86
C GLU A 119 2.53 -8.89 -20.59
N HIS A 120 3.34 -8.69 -21.63
CA HIS A 120 4.78 -8.49 -21.47
C HIS A 120 5.09 -7.30 -20.55
N LEU A 121 4.48 -6.15 -20.84
CA LEU A 121 4.62 -4.94 -20.02
C LEU A 121 4.06 -5.14 -18.60
N ALA A 122 2.93 -5.82 -18.44
CA ALA A 122 2.32 -6.08 -17.14
C ALA A 122 3.19 -7.00 -16.27
N ARG A 123 3.86 -7.99 -16.88
CA ARG A 123 4.84 -8.85 -16.19
C ARG A 123 6.06 -8.06 -15.75
N GLN A 124 6.53 -7.10 -16.57
CA GLN A 124 7.61 -6.20 -16.20
C GLN A 124 7.22 -5.29 -15.03
N TYR A 125 6.04 -4.67 -15.10
CA TYR A 125 5.44 -3.91 -14.01
C TYR A 125 5.41 -4.74 -12.72
N PHE A 126 4.87 -5.96 -12.80
CA PHE A 126 4.69 -6.85 -11.66
C PHE A 126 6.01 -7.24 -11.00
N ARG A 127 7.05 -7.57 -11.80
CA ARG A 127 8.39 -7.94 -11.29
C ARG A 127 9.03 -6.83 -10.45
N ILE A 128 8.82 -5.58 -10.82
CA ILE A 128 9.36 -4.43 -10.09
C ILE A 128 8.49 -4.14 -8.87
N ARG A 129 7.17 -4.06 -9.08
CA ARG A 129 6.21 -3.61 -8.07
C ARG A 129 6.09 -4.57 -6.89
N ILE A 130 6.27 -5.87 -7.09
CA ILE A 130 6.22 -6.90 -6.03
C ILE A 130 7.31 -6.72 -4.97
N LEU A 131 8.42 -6.05 -5.30
CA LEU A 131 9.47 -5.73 -4.33
C LEU A 131 8.97 -4.80 -3.21
N ALA A 132 7.88 -4.06 -3.46
CA ALA A 132 7.22 -3.22 -2.46
C ALA A 132 6.26 -4.01 -1.53
N ALA A 133 6.08 -5.31 -1.74
CA ALA A 133 5.14 -6.12 -0.95
C ALA A 133 5.45 -6.10 0.56
N PRO A 134 6.70 -6.29 1.04
CA PRO A 134 7.00 -6.22 2.47
C PRO A 134 6.58 -4.87 3.10
N ALA A 135 6.94 -3.76 2.46
CA ALA A 135 6.59 -2.43 2.93
C ALA A 135 5.06 -2.19 2.93
N THR A 136 4.37 -2.70 1.91
CA THR A 136 2.90 -2.58 1.79
C THR A 136 2.19 -3.36 2.88
N LEU A 137 2.64 -4.57 3.19
CA LEU A 137 2.06 -5.36 4.27
C LEU A 137 2.38 -4.78 5.66
N MET A 138 3.59 -4.26 5.86
CA MET A 138 3.92 -3.55 7.11
C MET A 138 3.01 -2.33 7.31
N LEU A 139 2.66 -1.60 6.24
CA LEU A 139 1.68 -0.52 6.32
C LEU A 139 0.30 -1.01 6.78
N HIS A 140 -0.14 -2.21 6.38
CA HIS A 140 -1.39 -2.80 6.89
C HIS A 140 -1.33 -3.07 8.40
N ALA A 141 -0.21 -3.62 8.89
CA ALA A 141 0.01 -3.83 10.32
C ALA A 141 -0.04 -2.51 11.10
N PHE A 142 0.68 -1.48 10.64
CA PHE A 142 0.67 -0.16 11.27
C PHE A 142 -0.74 0.47 11.26
N HIS A 143 -1.44 0.45 10.12
CA HIS A 143 -2.82 0.95 10.05
C HIS A 143 -3.73 0.24 11.05
N GLY A 144 -3.61 -1.07 11.18
CA GLY A 144 -4.40 -1.85 12.13
C GLY A 144 -4.08 -1.46 13.56
N TRP A 145 -2.79 -1.37 13.91
CA TRP A 145 -2.34 -1.01 15.24
C TRP A 145 -2.79 0.40 15.66
N PHE A 146 -2.55 1.42 14.84
CA PHE A 146 -3.00 2.78 15.14
C PHE A 146 -4.51 2.89 15.30
N LEU A 147 -5.28 2.20 14.45
CA LEU A 147 -6.73 2.18 14.57
C LEU A 147 -7.19 1.49 15.86
N GLY A 148 -6.53 0.39 16.24
CA GLY A 148 -6.77 -0.30 17.51
C GLY A 148 -6.48 0.57 18.73
N MET A 149 -5.45 1.41 18.67
CA MET A 149 -5.15 2.43 19.68
C MET A 149 -6.10 3.65 19.65
N GLN A 150 -7.19 3.61 18.86
CA GLN A 150 -8.10 4.73 18.64
C GLN A 150 -7.42 5.99 18.08
N ASN A 151 -6.32 5.83 17.34
CA ASN A 151 -5.62 6.89 16.64
C ASN A 151 -5.83 6.78 15.12
N ALA A 152 -6.89 7.40 14.63
CA ALA A 152 -7.14 7.49 13.17
C ALA A 152 -6.36 8.63 12.48
N ARG A 153 -5.75 9.55 13.24
CA ARG A 153 -5.05 10.71 12.67
C ARG A 153 -3.72 10.33 12.05
N THR A 154 -2.94 9.48 12.73
CA THR A 154 -1.63 9.06 12.23
C THR A 154 -1.76 8.33 10.89
N PRO A 155 -2.61 7.30 10.72
CA PRO A 155 -2.84 6.66 9.42
C PRO A 155 -3.26 7.64 8.31
N MET A 156 -4.11 8.62 8.63
CA MET A 156 -4.56 9.64 7.67
C MET A 156 -3.39 10.49 7.16
N ILE A 157 -2.59 11.04 8.06
CA ILE A 157 -1.44 11.87 7.68
C ILE A 157 -0.49 11.05 6.80
N LEU A 158 -0.26 9.79 7.15
CA LEU A 158 0.63 8.91 6.41
C LEU A 158 0.14 8.60 5.01
N VAL A 159 -1.14 8.24 4.84
CA VAL A 159 -1.72 8.00 3.52
C VAL A 159 -1.60 9.24 2.65
N ILE A 160 -1.85 10.43 3.22
CA ILE A 160 -1.69 11.70 2.49
C ILE A 160 -0.23 11.91 2.08
N LEU A 161 0.74 11.73 2.99
CA LEU A 161 2.16 11.88 2.68
C LEU A 161 2.64 10.88 1.63
N ILE A 162 2.24 9.61 1.75
CA ILE A 162 2.54 8.57 0.76
C ILE A 162 1.97 8.99 -0.60
N ASN A 163 0.73 9.45 -0.66
CA ASN A 163 0.10 9.85 -1.92
C ASN A 163 0.77 11.07 -2.54
N LEU A 164 1.13 12.08 -1.74
CA LEU A 164 1.88 13.24 -2.21
C LEU A 164 3.26 12.84 -2.74
N CYS A 165 3.98 11.98 -2.02
CA CYS A 165 5.25 11.42 -2.49
C CYS A 165 5.07 10.65 -3.80
N ASN A 166 4.00 9.85 -3.94
CA ASN A 166 3.69 9.15 -5.19
C ASN A 166 3.52 10.15 -6.35
N ILE A 167 2.73 11.21 -6.16
CA ILE A 167 2.50 12.23 -7.19
C ILE A 167 3.81 12.90 -7.60
N VAL A 168 4.62 13.33 -6.63
CA VAL A 168 5.91 13.99 -6.90
C VAL A 168 6.86 13.04 -7.64
N LEU A 169 6.97 11.79 -7.21
CA LEU A 169 7.81 10.80 -7.87
C LEU A 169 7.31 10.45 -9.28
N ASN A 170 6.00 10.40 -9.50
CA ASN A 170 5.42 10.22 -10.83
C ASN A 170 5.79 11.39 -11.75
N LEU A 171 5.72 12.64 -11.27
CA LEU A 171 6.14 13.80 -12.05
C LEU A 171 7.65 13.77 -12.38
N ILE A 172 8.49 13.32 -11.44
CA ILE A 172 9.94 13.24 -11.68
C ILE A 172 10.29 12.08 -12.62
N LEU A 173 9.88 10.86 -12.29
CA LEU A 173 10.30 9.65 -13.00
C LEU A 173 9.58 9.49 -14.34
N VAL A 174 8.27 9.72 -14.37
CA VAL A 174 7.47 9.54 -15.59
C VAL A 174 7.53 10.79 -16.45
N ALA A 175 7.14 11.95 -15.93
CA ALA A 175 7.09 13.16 -16.75
C ALA A 175 8.49 13.77 -17.02
N GLY A 176 9.37 13.80 -16.01
CA GLY A 176 10.71 14.38 -16.14
C GLY A 176 11.71 13.45 -16.84
N LEU A 177 11.83 12.19 -16.39
CA LEU A 177 12.78 11.22 -16.92
C LEU A 177 12.22 10.35 -18.05
N GLN A 178 10.95 10.54 -18.43
CA GLN A 178 10.28 9.79 -19.51
C GLN A 178 10.30 8.27 -19.28
N MET A 179 10.36 7.83 -18.02
CA MET A 179 10.25 6.41 -17.67
C MET A 179 8.81 5.96 -17.89
N LYS A 180 8.64 4.78 -18.48
CA LYS A 180 7.32 4.21 -18.75
C LYS A 180 6.86 3.35 -17.56
N VAL A 181 6.53 2.09 -17.84
CA VAL A 181 5.97 1.12 -16.90
C VAL A 181 6.88 0.90 -15.68
N GLU A 182 8.19 0.95 -15.87
CA GLU A 182 9.17 0.78 -14.80
C GLU A 182 9.16 1.94 -13.81
N GLY A 183 9.01 3.17 -14.32
CA GLY A 183 8.90 4.37 -13.49
C GLY A 183 7.70 4.27 -12.56
N VAL A 184 6.53 3.95 -13.12
CA VAL A 184 5.29 3.76 -12.34
C VAL A 184 5.42 2.62 -11.32
N ALA A 185 6.10 1.52 -11.69
CA ALA A 185 6.27 0.39 -10.78
C ALA A 185 7.14 0.72 -9.56
N LEU A 186 8.13 1.61 -9.71
CA LEU A 186 9.04 2.02 -8.63
C LEU A 186 8.40 3.01 -7.66
N VAL A 187 7.54 3.90 -8.17
CA VAL A 187 7.01 5.07 -7.44
C VAL A 187 6.47 4.71 -6.06
N SER A 188 5.55 3.74 -5.97
CA SER A 188 4.95 3.45 -4.66
C SER A 188 5.85 2.61 -3.75
N GLY A 189 6.84 1.90 -4.29
CA GLY A 189 7.88 1.27 -3.47
C GLY A 189 8.75 2.33 -2.78
N ILE A 190 9.21 3.32 -3.55
CA ILE A 190 10.03 4.43 -3.04
C ILE A 190 9.23 5.28 -2.05
N ALA A 191 7.99 5.65 -2.37
CA ALA A 191 7.14 6.43 -1.49
C ALA A 191 6.93 5.76 -0.12
N LEU A 192 6.72 4.44 -0.10
CA LEU A 192 6.61 3.68 1.14
C LEU A 192 7.93 3.72 1.92
N ILE A 193 9.06 3.43 1.29
CA ILE A 193 10.38 3.43 1.96
C ILE A 193 10.72 4.80 2.55
N VAL A 194 10.35 5.88 1.87
CA VAL A 194 10.62 7.26 2.35
C VAL A 194 9.74 7.63 3.54
N VAL A 195 8.47 7.23 3.54
CA VAL A 195 7.50 7.66 4.58
C VAL A 195 7.43 6.70 5.76
N GLN A 196 7.74 5.42 5.56
CA GLN A 196 7.63 4.39 6.60
C GLN A 196 8.55 4.56 7.83
N PRO A 197 9.73 5.23 7.77
CA PRO A 197 10.47 5.58 8.98
C PRO A 197 9.71 6.53 9.92
N ILE A 198 8.86 7.40 9.37
CA ILE A 198 8.00 8.32 10.14
C ILE A 198 6.99 7.51 10.97
N LEU A 199 6.51 6.38 10.42
CA LEU A 199 5.61 5.44 11.10
C LEU A 199 6.23 4.87 12.38
N SER A 200 7.48 4.41 12.32
CA SER A 200 8.21 3.94 13.50
C SER A 200 8.43 5.05 14.52
N MET A 201 8.82 6.25 14.10
CA MET A 201 9.10 7.35 15.03
C MET A 201 7.84 7.83 15.76
N VAL A 202 6.71 7.94 15.05
CA VAL A 202 5.43 8.35 15.67
C VAL A 202 4.82 7.24 16.51
N GLY A 203 5.00 5.97 16.12
CA GLY A 203 4.51 4.83 16.88
C GLY A 203 5.24 4.63 18.21
N PHE A 204 6.57 4.71 18.22
CA PHE A 204 7.35 4.51 19.44
C PHE A 204 7.48 5.78 20.32
N GLY A 205 7.14 6.95 19.78
CA GLY A 205 7.15 8.23 20.52
C GLY A 205 5.90 8.52 21.35
N LEU A 206 4.82 7.73 21.18
CA LEU A 206 3.58 7.77 21.96
C LEU A 206 3.60 6.66 23.00
#